data_AF-A0A662IDN9-F1
#
_entry.id   AF-A0A662IDN9-F1
#
_cell.length_a   1.000
_cell.length_b   1.000
_cell.length_c   1.000
_cell.angle_alpha   90.00
_cell.angle_beta   90.00
_cell.angle_gamma   90.00
#
_symmetry.space_group_name_H-M   'P 1'
#
loop_
_entity.id
_entity.type
_entity.pdbx_description
1 polymer ?
#
loop_
_entity_poly.entity_id
_entity_poly.type
_entity_poly.pdbx_seq_one_letter_code
_entity_poly.pdbx_strand_id
1 'polypeptide(L)'
;MPVIRVSESTKRELLRYAAELQAKLGRKVSLDEAIANLLREAKGKRPDLLLMACSPVPLPEEVIEELYRERRRDEERAKRKYSI
;
A
#
# COMPACT_ATOMS: atom_id res chain seq x y z
N MET A 1 -16.65 -14.04 -2.12
CA MET A 1 -15.24 -14.37 -2.31
C MET A 1 -15.09 -15.13 -3.62
N PRO A 2 -14.49 -14.53 -4.66
CA PRO A 2 -14.26 -15.22 -5.94
C PRO A 2 -13.20 -16.32 -5.76
N VAL A 3 -13.34 -17.42 -6.51
CA VAL A 3 -12.39 -18.55 -6.48
C VAL A 3 -11.49 -18.46 -7.71
N ILE A 4 -10.18 -18.43 -7.50
CA ILE A 4 -9.18 -18.50 -8.57
C ILE A 4 -8.72 -19.96 -8.67
N ARG A 5 -8.96 -20.59 -9.82
CA ARG A 5 -8.43 -21.93 -10.11
C ARG A 5 -7.01 -21.80 -10.64
N VAL A 6 -6.10 -22.56 -10.03
CA VAL A 6 -4.70 -22.66 -10.43
C VAL A 6 -4.33 -24.13 -10.58
N SER A 7 -3.29 -24.43 -11.35
CA SER A 7 -2.76 -25.79 -11.44
C SER A 7 -2.11 -26.21 -10.11
N GLU A 8 -1.98 -27.52 -9.90
CA GLU A 8 -1.27 -28.05 -8.73
C GLU A 8 0.20 -27.62 -8.68
N SER A 9 0.85 -27.42 -9.83
CA SER A 9 2.22 -26.91 -9.89
C SER A 9 2.31 -25.47 -9.36
N THR A 10 1.44 -24.58 -9.83
CA THR A 10 1.38 -23.19 -9.37
C THR A 10 1.03 -23.10 -7.89
N LYS A 11 0.11 -23.95 -7.40
CA LYS A 11 -0.23 -24.02 -5.98
C LYS A 11 0.98 -24.38 -5.10
N ARG A 12 1.81 -25.35 -5.54
CA ARG A 12 3.05 -25.73 -4.83
C ARG A 12 4.06 -24.60 -4.82
N GLU A 13 4.22 -23.89 -5.94
CA GLU A 13 5.10 -22.71 -6.01
C GLU A 13 4.63 -21.59 -5.11
N LEU A 14 3.34 -21.29 -5.09
CA LEU A 14 2.77 -20.26 -4.23
C LEU A 14 2.97 -20.60 -2.74
N LEU A 15 2.87 -21.88 -2.37
CA LEU A 15 3.16 -22.33 -1.00
C LEU A 15 4.63 -22.15 -0.63
N ARG A 16 5.57 -22.47 -1.55
CA ARG A 16 7.00 -22.23 -1.34
C ARG A 16 7.29 -20.74 -1.15
N TYR A 17 6.76 -19.91 -2.04
CA TYR A 17 6.89 -18.46 -1.95
C TYR A 17 6.31 -17.89 -0.65
N ALA A 18 5.14 -18.37 -0.23
CA ALA A 18 4.53 -17.95 1.04
C ALA A 18 5.41 -18.32 2.26
N ALA A 19 6.06 -19.49 2.24
CA ALA A 19 6.99 -19.91 3.29
C ALA A 19 8.24 -19.03 3.34
N GLU A 20 8.82 -18.71 2.18
CA GLU A 20 9.94 -17.77 2.08
C GLU A 20 9.56 -16.38 2.59
N LEU A 21 8.39 -15.88 2.20
CA LEU A 21 7.88 -14.58 2.63
C LEU A 21 7.60 -14.56 4.14
N GLN A 22 7.10 -15.65 4.70
CA GLN A 22 6.90 -15.82 6.14
C GLN A 22 8.23 -15.81 6.90
N ALA A 23 9.25 -16.53 6.42
CA ALA A 23 10.59 -16.49 7.00
C ALA A 23 11.20 -15.08 6.95
N LYS A 24 11.02 -14.37 5.82
CA LYS A 24 11.54 -13.01 5.63
C LYS A 24 10.86 -11.97 6.54
N LEU A 25 9.55 -12.10 6.76
CA LEU A 25 8.77 -11.13 7.56
C LEU A 25 8.72 -11.49 9.05
N GLY A 26 9.13 -12.71 9.44
CA GLY A 26 9.06 -13.18 10.84
C GLY A 26 7.63 -13.34 11.36
N ARG A 27 6.62 -13.40 10.49
CA ARG A 27 5.20 -13.55 10.85
C ARG A 27 4.50 -14.49 9.89
N LYS A 28 3.38 -15.06 10.32
CA LYS A 28 2.53 -15.90 9.46
C LYS A 28 2.01 -15.08 8.27
N VAL A 29 2.07 -15.67 7.08
CA VAL A 29 1.64 -15.06 5.82
C VAL A 29 0.52 -15.88 5.21
N SER A 30 -0.56 -15.23 4.76
CA SER A 30 -1.66 -15.88 4.05
C SER A 30 -1.36 -16.02 2.55
N LEU A 31 -2.05 -16.93 1.86
CA LEU A 31 -1.93 -17.06 0.39
C LEU A 31 -2.39 -15.78 -0.33
N ASP A 32 -3.36 -15.07 0.24
CA ASP A 32 -3.83 -13.78 -0.30
C ASP A 32 -2.75 -12.70 -0.18
N GLU A 33 -2.08 -12.62 0.98
CA GLU A 33 -0.94 -11.73 1.16
C GLU A 33 0.22 -12.07 0.23
N ALA A 34 0.50 -13.37 0.02
CA ALA A 34 1.52 -13.83 -0.91
C ALA A 34 1.21 -13.41 -2.36
N ILE A 35 -0.03 -13.60 -2.83
CA ILE A 35 -0.49 -13.14 -4.14
C ILE A 35 -0.38 -11.61 -4.24
N ALA A 36 -0.82 -10.88 -3.22
CA ALA A 36 -0.73 -9.43 -3.19
C ALA A 36 0.72 -8.95 -3.29
N ASN A 37 1.66 -9.63 -2.64
CA ASN A 37 3.08 -9.29 -2.73
C ASN A 37 3.65 -9.57 -4.13
N LEU A 38 3.33 -10.72 -4.73
CA LEU A 38 3.71 -11.03 -6.12
C LEU A 38 3.18 -9.98 -7.10
N LEU A 39 1.93 -9.54 -6.91
CA LEU A 39 1.34 -8.48 -7.76
C LEU A 39 2.04 -7.13 -7.56
N ARG A 40 2.51 -6.80 -6.36
CA ARG A 40 3.32 -5.59 -6.12
C ARG A 40 4.68 -5.70 -6.80
N GLU A 41 5.33 -6.85 -6.71
CA GLU A 41 6.61 -7.11 -7.36
C GLU A 41 6.47 -7.05 -8.89
N ALA A 42 5.42 -7.67 -9.45
CA ALA A 42 5.14 -7.69 -10.89
C ALA A 42 4.77 -6.31 -11.46
N LYS A 43 4.12 -5.45 -10.67
CA LYS A 43 3.85 -4.05 -11.07
C LYS A 43 5.11 -3.19 -11.17
N GLY A 44 6.26 -3.72 -10.77
CA GLY A 44 7.52 -3.00 -10.68
C GLY A 44 7.52 -2.03 -9.50
N LYS A 45 8.67 -1.91 -8.83
CA LYS A 45 8.90 -0.73 -8.00
C LYS A 45 8.95 0.46 -8.96
N ARG A 46 8.16 1.51 -8.71
CA ARG A 46 8.22 2.77 -9.45
C ARG A 46 9.07 3.76 -8.64
N PRO A 47 10.41 3.64 -8.64
CA PRO A 47 11.28 4.54 -7.88
C PRO A 47 11.05 6.00 -8.28
N ASP A 48 10.64 6.25 -9.52
CA ASP A 48 10.33 7.57 -10.05
C ASP A 48 9.23 8.27 -9.25
N LEU A 49 8.24 7.52 -8.75
CA LEU A 49 7.18 8.09 -7.90
C LEU A 49 7.70 8.49 -6.52
N LEU A 50 8.63 7.71 -5.96
CA LEU A 50 9.27 8.05 -4.70
C LEU A 50 10.16 9.29 -4.87
N LEU A 51 10.95 9.33 -5.94
CA LEU A 51 11.79 10.49 -6.27
C LEU A 51 10.93 11.73 -6.51
N MET A 52 9.84 11.61 -7.27
CA MET A 52 8.88 12.70 -7.50
C MET A 52 8.26 13.21 -6.20
N ALA A 53 7.90 12.32 -5.27
CA ALA A 53 7.37 12.70 -3.96
C ALA A 53 8.41 13.39 -3.07
N CYS A 54 9.69 13.08 -3.25
CA CYS A 54 10.80 13.68 -2.52
C CYS A 54 11.43 14.89 -3.24
N SER A 55 10.98 15.22 -4.46
CA SER A 55 11.47 16.38 -5.19
C SER A 55 11.08 17.67 -4.46
N PRO A 56 11.96 18.68 -4.44
CA PRO A 56 11.63 19.98 -3.85
C PRO A 56 10.42 20.57 -4.57
N VAL A 57 9.42 20.96 -3.79
CA VAL A 57 8.22 21.64 -4.28
C VAL A 57 8.52 23.14 -4.33
N PRO A 58 8.16 23.85 -5.42
CA PRO A 58 8.24 25.31 -5.43
C PRO A 58 7.33 25.89 -4.34
N LEU A 59 7.83 26.89 -3.61
CA LEU A 59 7.14 27.56 -2.50
C LEU A 59 6.67 26.60 -1.39
N PRO A 60 7.59 25.89 -0.71
CA PRO A 60 7.27 24.91 0.32
C PRO A 60 6.33 25.45 1.41
N GLU A 61 6.52 26.69 1.82
CA GLU A 61 5.75 27.33 2.88
C GLU A 61 4.27 27.49 2.50
N GLU A 62 3.99 27.90 1.26
CA GLU A 62 2.62 28.08 0.75
C GLU A 62 1.89 26.73 0.64
N VAL A 63 2.59 25.71 0.14
CA VAL A 63 2.05 24.34 0.03
C VAL A 63 1.77 23.74 1.40
N ILE A 64 2.66 23.98 2.38
CA ILE A 64 2.45 23.56 3.77
C ILE A 64 1.22 24.27 4.36
N GLU A 65 1.08 25.58 4.13
CA GLU A 65 -0.05 26.33 4.65
C GLU A 65 -1.39 25.84 4.07
N GLU A 66 -1.41 25.53 2.77
CA GLU A 66 -2.55 24.94 2.08
C GLU A 66 -2.93 23.57 2.68
N LEU A 67 -1.95 22.69 2.90
CA LEU A 67 -2.16 21.38 3.53
C LEU A 67 -2.78 21.51 4.93
N TYR A 68 -2.26 22.43 5.75
CA TYR A 68 -2.84 22.68 7.08
C TYR A 68 -4.25 23.27 7.00
N ARG A 69 -4.53 24.11 5.99
CA ARG A 69 -5.85 24.71 5.79
C ARG A 69 -6.87 23.65 5.38
N GLU A 70 -6.53 22.75 4.46
CA GLU A 70 -7.40 21.63 4.09
C GLU A 70 -7.62 20.66 5.26
N ARG A 71 -6.57 20.34 6.03
CA ARG A 71 -6.70 19.49 7.20
C ARG A 71 -7.69 20.05 8.23
N ARG A 72 -7.64 21.37 8.50
CA ARG A 72 -8.62 22.02 9.39
C ARG A 72 -10.06 21.89 8.86
N ARG A 73 -10.27 22.05 7.54
CA ARG A 73 -11.58 21.88 6.90
C ARG A 73 -12.09 20.45 7.03
N ASP A 74 -11.22 19.45 6.86
CA ASP A 74 -11.59 18.05 7.04
C ASP A 74 -11.96 17.73 8.49
N GLU A 75 -11.22 18.27 9.46
CA GLU A 75 -11.55 18.14 10.89
C GLU A 75 -12.90 18.81 11.22
N GLU A 76 -13.19 19.98 10.64
CA GLU A 76 -14.50 20.63 10.79
C GLU A 76 -15.63 19.81 10.15
N ARG A 77 -15.43 19.28 8.94
CA ARG A 77 -16.40 18.39 8.27
C ARG A 77 -16.62 17.13 9.11
N ALA A 78 -15.56 16.55 9.65
CA ALA A 78 -15.65 15.37 10.53
C ALA A 78 -16.43 15.70 11.81
N LYS A 79 -16.13 16.83 12.48
CA LYS A 79 -16.89 17.29 13.66
C LYS A 79 -18.38 17.45 13.35
N ARG A 80 -18.73 18.05 12.21
CA ARG A 80 -20.14 18.21 11.78
C ARG A 80 -20.82 16.87 11.46
N LYS A 81 -20.08 15.93 10.87
CA LYS A 81 -20.61 14.65 10.40
C LYS A 81 -20.75 13.62 11.53
N TYR A 82 -19.84 13.67 12.51
CA TYR A 82 -19.71 12.67 13.57
C TYR A 82 -20.08 13.22 14.95
N SER A 83 -20.81 14.34 15.04
CA SER A 83 -21.19 15.03 16.29
C SER A 83 -21.17 14.12 17.53
N ILE A 84 -20.09 14.23 18.31
CA ILE A 84 -20.08 13.91 19.73
C ILE A 84 -20.43 15.21 20.44
#